data_AF-A0A966FPW3-F1
#
_entry.id   AF-A0A966FPW3-F1
#
_cell.length_a   1.000
_cell.length_b   1.000
_cell.length_c   1.000
_cell.angle_alpha   90.00
_cell.angle_beta   90.00
_cell.angle_gamma   90.00
#
_symmetry.space_group_name_H-M   'P 1'
#
loop_
_entity.id
_entity.type
_entity.pdbx_description
1 polymer ?
#
loop_
_entity_poly.entity_id
_entity_poly.type
_entity_poly.pdbx_seq_one_letter_code
_entity_poly.pdbx_strand_id
1 'polypeptide(L)'
;MQEKFKYVLLFLIVAFLFFAGTISKFSELIFISHSYLFALIILGIFVIFSLWMLTGKQTINKETFNPIIWITLAIFILLIATSIVKYDSIFETYRIIAPILLFIMLINLVRKETDWKIGIYSLVGFGLFIGVVSYIGFYTGPGFGTYALASIWGYQNTFAAFLVLMIQISLGLFLDETNKNRKMLLSVLPMFFVFLLFLTVSRGGYIAFFVSIVVFLLAMPKNNFKKILKGCIPVIG
;
A
#
# COMPACT_ATOMS: atom_id res chain seq x y z
N MET A 1 2.78 29.04 -0.70
CA MET A 1 2.57 28.21 -1.91
C MET A 1 3.20 26.82 -1.82
N GLN A 2 4.42 26.68 -1.27
CA GLN A 2 5.14 25.40 -1.24
C GLN A 2 4.40 24.27 -0.48
N GLU A 3 3.76 24.55 0.66
CA GLU A 3 2.98 23.52 1.37
C GLU A 3 1.73 23.07 0.60
N LYS A 4 1.04 23.98 -0.11
CA LYS A 4 -0.13 23.60 -0.94
C LYS A 4 0.26 22.68 -2.08
N PHE A 5 1.40 22.94 -2.73
CA PHE A 5 1.91 22.10 -3.82
C PHE A 5 2.31 20.69 -3.35
N LYS A 6 2.84 20.56 -2.13
CA LYS A 6 3.11 19.27 -1.50
C LYS A 6 1.84 18.42 -1.35
N TYR A 7 0.73 19.01 -0.90
CA TYR A 7 -0.54 18.29 -0.80
C TYR A 7 -1.10 17.89 -2.17
N VAL A 8 -0.87 18.73 -3.20
CA VAL A 8 -1.21 18.38 -4.59
C VAL A 8 -0.38 17.19 -5.08
N LEU A 9 0.93 17.14 -4.81
CA LEU A 9 1.78 16.00 -5.15
C LEU A 9 1.37 14.73 -4.41
N LEU A 10 1.06 14.83 -3.11
CA LEU A 10 0.60 13.70 -2.33
C LEU A 10 -0.77 13.20 -2.84
N PHE A 11 -1.67 14.12 -3.17
CA PHE A 11 -2.94 13.79 -3.82
C PHE A 11 -2.71 13.11 -5.17
N LEU A 12 -1.79 13.61 -6.01
CA LEU A 12 -1.47 12.99 -7.30
C LEU A 12 -0.91 11.57 -7.12
N ILE A 13 -0.04 11.35 -6.14
CA ILE A 13 0.48 10.00 -5.83
C ILE A 13 -0.66 9.09 -5.36
N VAL A 14 -1.52 9.55 -4.47
CA VAL A 14 -2.65 8.75 -3.95
C VAL A 14 -3.69 8.48 -5.05
N ALA A 15 -4.05 9.50 -5.84
CA ALA A 15 -4.95 9.38 -6.98
C ALA A 15 -4.36 8.47 -8.06
N PHE A 16 -3.05 8.54 -8.27
CA PHE A 16 -2.34 7.64 -9.15
C PHE A 16 -2.38 6.20 -8.63
N LEU A 17 -2.12 5.95 -7.34
CA LEU A 17 -2.24 4.61 -6.75
C LEU A 17 -3.67 4.07 -6.83
N PHE A 18 -4.67 4.95 -6.69
CA PHE A 18 -6.08 4.62 -6.87
C PHE A 18 -6.37 4.21 -8.32
N PHE A 19 -5.91 5.02 -9.29
CA PHE A 19 -6.05 4.76 -10.73
C PHE A 19 -5.29 3.51 -11.17
N ALA A 20 -4.09 3.28 -10.63
CA ALA A 20 -3.32 2.05 -10.77
C ALA A 20 -4.17 0.84 -10.40
N GLY A 21 -4.82 0.93 -9.23
CA GLY A 21 -5.63 -0.13 -8.69
C GLY A 21 -6.89 -0.39 -9.52
N THR A 22 -7.51 0.63 -10.09
CA THR A 22 -8.73 0.42 -10.91
C THR A 22 -8.43 -0.14 -12.29
N ILE A 23 -7.30 0.22 -12.89
CA ILE A 23 -6.93 -0.20 -14.25
C ILE A 23 -6.22 -1.55 -14.30
N SER A 24 -5.52 -1.95 -13.23
CA SER A 24 -4.80 -3.22 -13.19
C SER A 24 -5.70 -4.45 -13.35
N LYS A 25 -7.02 -4.31 -13.17
CA LYS A 25 -8.04 -5.32 -13.51
C LYS A 25 -7.89 -5.90 -14.93
N PHE A 26 -7.36 -5.10 -15.87
CA PHE A 26 -7.24 -5.47 -17.28
C PHE A 26 -5.80 -5.68 -17.77
N SER A 27 -4.79 -5.45 -16.92
CA SER A 27 -3.39 -5.36 -17.37
C SER A 27 -2.71 -6.71 -17.58
N GLU A 28 -3.12 -7.77 -16.87
CA GLU A 28 -2.48 -9.08 -17.00
C GLU A 28 -2.99 -9.89 -18.20
N LEU A 29 -4.18 -9.59 -18.72
CA LEU A 29 -4.84 -10.43 -19.73
C LEU A 29 -4.98 -9.78 -21.11
N ILE A 30 -4.95 -8.44 -21.24
CA ILE A 30 -5.43 -7.81 -22.49
C ILE A 30 -4.51 -6.71 -23.05
N PHE A 31 -3.76 -5.94 -22.26
CA PHE A 31 -2.99 -4.80 -22.84
C PHE A 31 -1.71 -4.42 -22.08
N ILE A 32 -0.57 -4.94 -22.53
CA ILE A 32 0.78 -4.60 -22.03
C ILE A 32 1.07 -3.08 -22.12
N SER A 33 0.46 -2.38 -23.09
CA SER A 33 0.53 -0.92 -23.26
C SER A 33 0.13 -0.13 -22.00
N HIS A 34 -0.76 -0.65 -21.16
CA HIS A 34 -1.18 0.01 -19.92
C HIS A 34 -0.05 0.02 -18.88
N SER A 35 0.77 -1.02 -18.83
CA SER A 35 1.91 -1.08 -17.91
C SER A 35 3.03 -0.12 -18.33
N TYR A 36 3.24 0.06 -19.64
CA TYR A 36 4.15 1.09 -20.16
C TYR A 36 3.64 2.50 -19.86
N LEU A 37 2.36 2.77 -20.12
CA LEU A 37 1.73 4.04 -19.79
C LEU A 37 1.84 4.33 -18.28
N PHE A 38 1.62 3.30 -17.45
CA PHE A 38 1.75 3.37 -16.00
C PHE A 38 3.16 3.78 -15.56
N ALA A 39 4.19 3.11 -16.08
CA ALA A 39 5.58 3.42 -15.80
C ALA A 39 5.96 4.83 -16.27
N LEU A 40 5.50 5.25 -17.44
CA LEU A 40 5.72 6.59 -17.98
C LEU A 40 5.05 7.68 -17.14
N ILE A 41 3.84 7.45 -16.64
CA ILE A 41 3.15 8.39 -15.74
C ILE A 41 3.94 8.53 -14.43
N ILE A 42 4.39 7.42 -13.82
CA ILE A 42 5.22 7.48 -12.61
C ILE A 42 6.50 8.24 -12.87
N LEU A 43 7.17 7.96 -13.99
CA LEU A 43 8.38 8.66 -14.37
C LEU A 43 8.11 10.16 -14.55
N GLY A 44 7.02 10.54 -15.20
CA GLY A 44 6.59 11.93 -15.34
C GLY A 44 6.35 12.62 -13.99
N ILE A 45 5.62 11.97 -13.08
CA ILE A 45 5.40 12.46 -11.70
C ILE A 45 6.75 12.60 -10.97
N PHE A 46 7.64 11.62 -11.13
CA PHE A 46 8.97 11.64 -10.51
C PHE A 46 9.87 12.77 -11.06
N VAL A 47 9.82 13.04 -12.36
CA VAL A 47 10.55 14.17 -12.98
C VAL A 47 10.01 15.49 -12.45
N ILE A 48 8.68 15.68 -12.41
CA ILE A 48 8.05 16.88 -11.85
C ILE A 48 8.44 17.04 -10.37
N PHE A 49 8.39 15.96 -9.60
CA PHE A 49 8.80 15.92 -8.21
C PHE A 49 10.27 16.31 -8.03
N SER A 50 11.16 15.76 -8.86
CA SER A 50 12.60 16.01 -8.81
C SER A 50 12.91 17.47 -9.15
N LEU A 51 12.28 18.02 -10.19
CA LEU A 51 12.39 19.43 -10.56
C LEU A 51 11.89 20.35 -9.44
N TRP A 52 10.78 20.00 -8.79
CA TRP A 52 10.27 20.73 -7.64
C TRP A 52 11.24 20.69 -6.45
N MET A 53 11.84 19.54 -6.16
CA MET A 53 12.84 19.40 -5.10
C MET A 53 14.09 20.26 -5.37
N LEU A 54 14.58 20.25 -6.62
CA LEU A 54 15.75 21.03 -7.04
C LEU A 54 15.49 22.53 -6.99
N THR A 55 14.36 22.99 -7.54
CA THR A 55 13.99 24.42 -7.57
C THR A 55 13.59 24.96 -6.19
N GLY A 56 12.97 24.13 -5.36
CA GLY A 56 12.49 24.50 -4.04
C GLY A 56 13.58 24.56 -2.95
N LYS A 57 14.85 24.22 -3.26
CA LYS A 57 15.95 24.06 -2.29
C LYS A 57 15.54 23.26 -1.05
N GLN A 58 14.74 22.22 -1.28
CA GLN A 58 14.20 21.38 -0.22
C GLN A 58 15.30 20.45 0.33
N THR A 59 15.32 20.22 1.64
CA THR A 59 16.24 19.25 2.25
C THR A 59 15.89 17.84 1.82
N ILE A 60 16.83 17.13 1.19
CA ILE A 60 16.62 15.74 0.74
C ILE A 60 16.80 14.80 1.94
N ASN A 61 15.93 13.81 2.10
CA ASN A 61 16.05 12.80 3.14
C ASN A 61 17.29 11.93 2.89
N LYS A 62 18.08 11.65 3.93
CA LYS A 62 19.31 10.85 3.83
C LYS A 62 19.06 9.46 3.25
N GLU A 63 17.90 8.86 3.54
CA GLU A 63 17.50 7.55 3.02
C GLU A 63 17.37 7.53 1.48
N THR A 64 17.20 8.68 0.84
CA THR A 64 17.21 8.80 -0.64
C THR A 64 18.54 8.37 -1.23
N PHE A 65 19.64 8.57 -0.50
CA PHE A 65 20.99 8.22 -0.92
C PHE A 65 21.45 6.88 -0.35
N ASN A 66 20.51 6.04 0.13
CA ASN A 66 20.84 4.71 0.60
C ASN A 66 21.49 3.91 -0.57
N PRO A 67 22.74 3.44 -0.41
CA PRO A 67 23.49 2.80 -1.49
C PRO A 67 22.79 1.54 -2.01
N ILE A 68 22.04 0.84 -1.16
CA ILE A 68 21.30 -0.38 -1.55
C ILE A 68 20.26 -0.06 -2.64
N ILE A 69 19.56 1.06 -2.52
CA ILE A 69 18.55 1.49 -3.49
C ILE A 69 19.20 1.76 -4.84
N TRP A 70 20.29 2.52 -4.86
CA TRP A 70 21.00 2.87 -6.10
C TRP A 70 21.71 1.68 -6.74
N ILE A 71 22.28 0.79 -5.94
CA ILE A 71 22.86 -0.47 -6.43
C ILE A 71 21.76 -1.33 -7.06
N THR A 72 20.59 -1.43 -6.43
CA THR A 72 19.46 -2.18 -6.97
C THR A 72 19.01 -1.59 -8.31
N LEU A 73 18.84 -0.27 -8.39
CA LEU A 73 18.52 0.41 -9.66
C LEU A 73 19.59 0.16 -10.73
N ALA A 74 20.88 0.26 -10.38
CA ALA A 74 21.98 0.01 -11.30
C ALA A 74 21.99 -1.44 -11.81
N ILE A 75 21.75 -2.42 -10.94
CA ILE A 75 21.65 -3.84 -11.31
C ILE A 75 20.49 -4.04 -12.28
N PHE A 76 19.31 -3.48 -12.00
CA PHE A 76 18.16 -3.62 -12.91
C PHE A 76 18.39 -2.96 -14.27
N ILE A 77 19.04 -1.80 -14.32
CA ILE A 77 19.42 -1.16 -15.58
C ILE A 77 20.43 -2.04 -16.34
N LEU A 78 21.42 -2.61 -15.65
CA LEU A 78 22.38 -3.53 -16.25
C LEU A 78 21.69 -4.79 -16.80
N LEU A 79 20.76 -5.37 -16.05
CA LEU A 79 19.98 -6.54 -16.46
C LEU A 79 19.13 -6.26 -17.70
N ILE A 80 18.54 -5.08 -17.84
CA ILE A 80 17.88 -4.67 -19.09
C ILE A 80 18.89 -4.68 -20.25
N ALA A 81 20.06 -4.09 -20.04
CA ALA A 81 21.07 -3.93 -21.09
C ALA A 81 21.64 -5.28 -21.56
N THR A 82 21.79 -6.24 -20.65
CA THR A 82 22.37 -7.57 -20.93
C THR A 82 21.34 -8.63 -21.29
N SER A 83 20.04 -8.37 -21.12
CA SER A 83 19.01 -9.36 -21.39
C SER A 83 18.86 -9.68 -22.87
N ILE A 84 18.77 -10.99 -23.15
CA ILE A 84 18.45 -11.55 -24.47
C ILE A 84 16.99 -11.25 -24.83
N VAL A 85 16.09 -11.35 -23.86
CA VAL A 85 14.65 -11.08 -24.01
C VAL A 85 14.36 -9.68 -23.51
N LYS A 86 14.78 -8.68 -24.30
CA LYS A 86 14.71 -7.26 -23.95
C LYS A 86 13.30 -6.83 -23.52
N TYR A 87 12.27 -7.32 -24.22
CA TYR A 87 10.90 -6.92 -24.00
C TYR A 87 10.39 -7.25 -22.59
N ASP A 88 10.45 -8.53 -22.20
CA ASP A 88 9.99 -8.99 -20.87
C ASP A 88 10.85 -8.42 -19.75
N SER A 89 12.16 -8.28 -19.99
CA SER A 89 13.08 -7.72 -19.00
C SER A 89 12.82 -6.24 -18.74
N ILE A 90 12.53 -5.46 -19.77
CA ILE A 90 12.10 -4.06 -19.64
C ILE A 90 10.80 -3.99 -18.83
N PHE A 91 9.82 -4.84 -19.13
CA PHE A 91 8.53 -4.88 -18.45
C PHE A 91 8.66 -5.20 -16.95
N GLU A 92 9.38 -6.26 -16.59
CA GLU A 92 9.62 -6.63 -15.19
C GLU A 92 10.45 -5.58 -14.44
N THR A 93 11.39 -4.94 -15.14
CA THR A 93 12.20 -3.88 -14.53
C THR A 93 11.34 -2.67 -14.17
N TYR A 94 10.40 -2.27 -15.02
CA TYR A 94 9.49 -1.17 -14.68
C TYR A 94 8.62 -1.49 -13.46
N ARG A 95 8.16 -2.74 -13.30
CA ARG A 95 7.40 -3.17 -12.13
C ARG A 95 8.17 -3.00 -10.82
N ILE A 96 9.50 -2.98 -10.87
CA ILE A 96 10.37 -2.83 -9.70
C ILE A 96 10.83 -1.39 -9.52
N ILE A 97 11.23 -0.72 -10.60
CA ILE A 97 11.67 0.69 -10.55
C ILE A 97 10.52 1.61 -10.11
N ALA A 98 9.30 1.39 -10.61
CA ALA A 98 8.15 2.22 -10.28
C ALA A 98 7.88 2.32 -8.76
N PRO A 99 7.77 1.20 -8.01
CA PRO A 99 7.70 1.22 -6.55
C PRO A 99 8.88 1.92 -5.87
N ILE A 100 10.11 1.75 -6.38
CA ILE A 100 11.30 2.41 -5.81
C ILE A 100 11.20 3.93 -5.98
N LEU A 101 10.80 4.42 -7.16
CA LEU A 101 10.60 5.85 -7.40
C LEU A 101 9.49 6.41 -6.52
N LEU A 102 8.37 5.70 -6.39
CA LEU A 102 7.28 6.06 -5.48
C LEU A 102 7.76 6.13 -4.02
N PHE A 103 8.57 5.17 -3.59
CA PHE A 103 9.17 5.16 -2.26
C PHE A 103 10.06 6.40 -2.05
N ILE A 104 10.96 6.72 -2.98
CA ILE A 104 11.82 7.90 -2.92
C ILE A 104 10.98 9.18 -2.82
N MET A 105 9.91 9.31 -3.60
CA MET A 105 9.02 10.47 -3.51
C MET A 105 8.35 10.55 -2.13
N LEU A 106 7.82 9.43 -1.62
CA LEU A 106 7.13 9.38 -0.34
C LEU A 106 8.04 9.75 0.82
N ILE A 107 9.26 9.20 0.92
CA ILE A 107 10.18 9.49 2.03
C ILE A 107 10.65 10.95 2.06
N ASN A 108 10.59 11.64 0.91
CA ASN A 108 10.98 13.04 0.79
C ASN A 108 9.80 14.00 0.99
N LEU A 109 8.58 13.56 0.68
CA LEU A 109 7.34 14.31 0.92
C LEU A 109 6.92 14.23 2.39
N VAL A 110 6.99 13.04 2.99
CA VAL A 110 6.58 12.80 4.36
C VAL A 110 7.73 13.17 5.31
N ARG A 111 7.72 14.41 5.80
CA ARG A 111 8.75 14.93 6.71
C ARG A 111 8.23 15.19 8.12
N LYS A 112 6.97 15.60 8.25
CA LYS A 112 6.33 15.82 9.55
C LYS A 112 5.54 14.58 9.93
N GLU A 113 5.49 14.29 11.22
CA GLU A 113 4.67 13.20 11.78
C GLU A 113 3.19 13.34 11.38
N THR A 114 2.71 14.58 11.24
CA THR A 114 1.35 14.88 10.77
C THR A 114 1.11 14.39 9.34
N ASP A 115 2.10 14.52 8.45
CA ASP A 115 1.98 14.09 7.05
C ASP A 115 1.93 12.57 6.94
N TRP A 116 2.72 11.89 7.77
CA TRP A 116 2.74 10.44 7.87
C TRP A 116 1.38 9.91 8.32
N LYS A 117 0.82 10.51 9.37
CA LYS A 117 -0.53 10.15 9.86
C LYS A 117 -1.56 10.33 8.75
N ILE A 118 -1.58 11.46 8.05
CA ILE A 118 -2.52 11.69 6.93
C ILE A 118 -2.36 10.61 5.85
N GLY A 119 -1.13 10.27 5.45
CA GLY A 119 -0.86 9.23 4.47
C GLY A 119 -1.40 7.87 4.89
N ILE A 120 -1.13 7.44 6.13
CA ILE A 120 -1.63 6.17 6.66
C ILE A 120 -3.17 6.18 6.76
N TYR A 121 -3.76 7.24 7.32
CA TYR A 121 -5.23 7.34 7.43
C TYR A 121 -5.90 7.29 6.06
N SER A 122 -5.30 7.95 5.06
CA SER A 122 -5.81 7.92 3.68
C SER A 122 -5.72 6.52 3.09
N LEU A 123 -4.64 5.79 3.35
CA LEU A 123 -4.43 4.43 2.89
C LEU A 123 -5.42 3.45 3.54
N VAL A 124 -5.66 3.57 4.85
CA VAL A 124 -6.69 2.78 5.54
C VAL A 124 -8.10 3.16 5.07
N GLY A 125 -8.37 4.45 4.86
CA GLY A 125 -9.63 4.92 4.30
C GLY A 125 -9.87 4.38 2.89
N PHE A 126 -8.82 4.32 2.07
CA PHE A 126 -8.87 3.68 0.75
C PHE A 126 -9.12 2.17 0.87
N GLY A 127 -8.44 1.49 1.80
CA GLY A 127 -8.69 0.08 2.11
C GLY A 127 -10.14 -0.18 2.50
N LEU A 128 -10.72 0.68 3.33
CA LEU A 128 -12.12 0.62 3.72
C LEU A 128 -13.04 0.83 2.52
N PHE A 129 -12.79 1.86 1.70
CA PHE A 129 -13.56 2.13 0.49
C PHE A 129 -13.55 0.93 -0.47
N ILE A 130 -12.38 0.38 -0.77
CA ILE A 130 -12.26 -0.81 -1.62
C ILE A 130 -12.97 -2.00 -0.97
N GLY A 131 -12.81 -2.20 0.33
CA GLY A 131 -13.48 -3.28 1.07
C GLY A 131 -15.00 -3.22 0.96
N VAL A 132 -15.58 -2.04 1.18
CA VAL A 132 -17.03 -1.81 1.08
C VAL A 132 -17.53 -1.99 -0.35
N VAL A 133 -16.87 -1.38 -1.34
CA VAL A 133 -17.26 -1.52 -2.76
C VAL A 133 -17.19 -2.98 -3.20
N SER A 134 -16.15 -3.71 -2.79
CA SER A 134 -15.99 -5.13 -3.10
C SER A 134 -17.07 -5.98 -2.44
N TYR A 135 -17.39 -5.69 -1.18
CA TYR A 135 -18.45 -6.40 -0.43
C TYR A 135 -19.84 -6.16 -1.02
N ILE A 136 -20.17 -4.91 -1.38
CA ILE A 136 -21.42 -4.58 -2.06
C ILE A 136 -21.48 -5.31 -3.40
N GLY A 137 -20.42 -5.23 -4.21
CA GLY A 137 -20.35 -5.92 -5.51
C GLY A 137 -20.53 -7.43 -5.40
N PHE A 138 -19.95 -8.05 -4.37
CA PHE A 138 -20.12 -9.47 -4.04
C PHE A 138 -21.56 -9.84 -3.68
N TYR A 139 -22.28 -8.96 -2.96
CA TYR A 139 -23.66 -9.24 -2.54
C TYR A 139 -24.71 -8.92 -3.61
N THR A 140 -24.52 -7.85 -4.39
CA THR A 140 -25.58 -7.30 -5.26
C THR A 140 -25.44 -7.64 -6.75
N GLY A 141 -24.30 -8.18 -7.21
CA GLY A 141 -23.98 -8.25 -8.63
C GLY A 141 -24.49 -9.52 -9.36
N PRO A 142 -25.41 -9.41 -10.35
CA PRO A 142 -25.80 -10.52 -11.20
C PRO A 142 -24.67 -10.78 -12.21
N GLY A 143 -23.82 -11.77 -11.96
CA GLY A 143 -22.64 -12.08 -12.78
C GLY A 143 -21.32 -12.15 -12.00
N PHE A 144 -21.31 -11.73 -10.73
CA PHE A 144 -20.22 -12.04 -9.79
C PHE A 144 -20.45 -13.42 -9.17
N GLY A 145 -20.58 -14.44 -10.03
CA GLY A 145 -20.68 -15.86 -9.66
C GLY A 145 -19.37 -16.40 -9.09
N THR A 146 -18.78 -15.69 -8.14
CA THR A 146 -17.56 -16.06 -7.46
C THR A 146 -17.92 -16.57 -6.08
N TYR A 147 -17.61 -17.84 -5.81
CA TYR A 147 -17.67 -18.46 -4.47
C TYR A 147 -16.81 -17.73 -3.42
N ALA A 148 -16.10 -16.68 -3.82
CA ALA A 148 -15.15 -15.92 -3.03
C ALA A 148 -15.21 -14.43 -3.37
N LEU A 149 -14.96 -13.60 -2.36
CA LEU A 149 -14.85 -12.15 -2.49
C LEU A 149 -13.57 -11.79 -3.25
N ALA A 150 -13.73 -11.10 -4.37
CA ALA A 150 -12.65 -10.42 -5.08
C ALA A 150 -12.90 -8.91 -5.07
N SER A 151 -11.83 -8.12 -5.17
CA SER A 151 -11.97 -6.67 -5.31
C SER A 151 -12.10 -6.25 -6.77
N ILE A 152 -12.04 -4.93 -7.00
CA ILE A 152 -11.85 -4.33 -8.31
C ILE A 152 -10.69 -4.94 -9.12
N TRP A 153 -9.72 -5.61 -8.47
CA TRP A 153 -8.59 -6.30 -9.12
C TRP A 153 -8.95 -7.65 -9.75
N GLY A 154 -10.14 -8.18 -9.50
CA GLY A 154 -10.61 -9.45 -10.08
C GLY A 154 -10.00 -10.72 -9.47
N TYR A 155 -8.89 -10.63 -8.74
CA TYR A 155 -8.20 -11.78 -8.14
C TYR A 155 -8.34 -11.80 -6.61
N GLN A 156 -8.90 -12.90 -6.08
CA GLN A 156 -9.08 -13.12 -4.63
C GLN A 156 -7.75 -13.09 -3.85
N ASN A 157 -6.67 -13.65 -4.41
CA ASN A 157 -5.37 -13.74 -3.74
C ASN A 157 -4.72 -12.36 -3.58
N THR A 158 -4.78 -11.55 -4.64
CA THR A 158 -4.27 -10.17 -4.63
C THR A 158 -5.05 -9.33 -3.64
N PHE A 159 -6.38 -9.49 -3.60
CA PHE A 159 -7.19 -8.78 -2.62
C PHE A 159 -6.92 -9.24 -1.19
N ALA A 160 -6.74 -10.54 -0.96
CA ALA A 160 -6.38 -11.07 0.34
C ALA A 160 -5.04 -10.51 0.83
N ALA A 161 -4.01 -10.44 -0.02
CA ALA A 161 -2.73 -9.83 0.32
C ALA A 161 -2.88 -8.33 0.68
N PHE A 162 -3.70 -7.60 -0.07
CA PHE A 162 -4.03 -6.21 0.24
C PHE A 162 -4.74 -6.08 1.61
N LEU A 163 -5.72 -6.94 1.90
CA LEU A 163 -6.43 -6.95 3.18
C LEU A 163 -5.49 -7.25 4.34
N VAL A 164 -4.56 -8.20 4.19
CA VAL A 164 -3.53 -8.48 5.20
C VAL A 164 -2.73 -7.23 5.54
N LEU A 165 -2.29 -6.47 4.53
CA LEU A 165 -1.61 -5.20 4.74
C LEU A 165 -2.50 -4.18 5.48
N MET A 166 -3.77 -4.02 5.06
CA MET A 166 -4.71 -3.09 5.71
C MET A 166 -4.98 -3.46 7.17
N ILE A 167 -5.04 -4.76 7.49
CA ILE A 167 -5.20 -5.24 8.87
C ILE A 167 -4.00 -4.79 9.72
N GLN A 168 -2.77 -5.00 9.25
CA GLN A 168 -1.57 -4.61 10.00
C GLN A 168 -1.49 -3.10 10.23
N ILE A 169 -1.80 -2.32 9.20
CA ILE A 169 -1.78 -0.87 9.28
C ILE A 169 -2.86 -0.35 10.23
N SER A 170 -4.08 -0.87 10.13
CA SER A 170 -5.19 -0.47 11.01
C SER A 170 -4.97 -0.88 12.48
N LEU A 171 -4.38 -2.06 12.74
CA LEU A 171 -3.93 -2.46 14.07
C LEU A 171 -2.85 -1.51 14.61
N GLY A 172 -1.86 -1.16 13.79
CA GLY A 172 -0.84 -0.17 14.15
C GLY A 172 -1.45 1.17 14.56
N LEU A 173 -2.38 1.71 13.77
CA LEU A 173 -3.10 2.95 14.09
C LEU A 173 -3.93 2.82 15.38
N PHE A 174 -4.64 1.71 15.57
CA PHE A 174 -5.42 1.47 16.78
C PHE A 174 -4.55 1.49 18.06
N LEU A 175 -3.34 0.94 17.96
CA LEU A 175 -2.41 0.88 19.09
C LEU A 175 -1.76 2.23 19.39
N ASP A 176 -1.50 3.03 18.34
CA ASP A 176 -0.94 4.39 18.47
C ASP A 176 -1.98 5.42 18.95
N GLU A 177 -3.27 5.22 18.65
CA GLU A 177 -4.31 6.19 18.99
C GLU A 177 -4.59 6.25 20.50
N THR A 178 -4.60 7.48 21.02
CA THR A 178 -4.83 7.81 22.43
C THR A 178 -6.27 8.28 22.67
N ASN A 179 -6.92 8.88 21.68
CA ASN A 179 -8.29 9.35 21.79
C ASN A 179 -9.26 8.17 21.79
N LYS A 180 -10.04 8.00 22.89
CA LYS A 180 -10.96 6.87 23.09
C LYS A 180 -11.98 6.70 21.95
N ASN A 181 -12.55 7.79 21.43
CA ASN A 181 -13.57 7.72 20.38
C ASN A 181 -12.98 7.28 19.04
N ARG A 182 -11.82 7.86 18.66
CA ARG A 182 -11.11 7.44 17.45
C ARG A 182 -10.59 6.02 17.55
N LYS A 183 -10.08 5.65 18.72
CA LYS A 183 -9.61 4.29 19.00
C LYS A 183 -10.71 3.25 18.83
N MET A 184 -11.92 3.56 19.28
CA MET A 184 -13.09 2.69 19.08
C MET A 184 -13.47 2.55 17.60
N LEU A 185 -13.42 3.63 16.81
CA LEU A 185 -13.63 3.54 15.37
C LEU A 185 -12.55 2.69 14.69
N LEU A 186 -11.29 2.91 15.07
CA LEU A 186 -10.14 2.18 14.53
C LEU A 186 -10.14 0.70 14.92
N SER A 187 -10.75 0.28 16.03
CA SER A 187 -10.84 -1.15 16.39
C SER A 187 -11.79 -1.94 15.51
N VAL A 188 -12.79 -1.30 14.90
CA VAL A 188 -13.76 -1.95 14.00
C VAL A 188 -13.12 -2.29 12.65
N LEU A 189 -12.20 -1.44 12.17
CA LEU A 189 -11.56 -1.61 10.85
C LEU A 189 -10.81 -2.93 10.67
N PRO A 190 -9.88 -3.35 11.56
CA PRO A 190 -9.19 -4.62 11.40
C PRO A 190 -10.16 -5.80 11.48
N MET A 191 -11.21 -5.73 12.32
CA MET A 191 -12.24 -6.77 12.37
C MET A 191 -12.99 -6.88 11.04
N PHE A 192 -13.38 -5.74 10.46
CA PHE A 192 -14.02 -5.68 9.16
C PHE A 192 -13.11 -6.26 8.06
N PHE A 193 -11.83 -5.88 8.03
CA PHE A 193 -10.89 -6.43 7.05
C PHE A 193 -10.63 -7.93 7.24
N VAL A 194 -10.56 -8.43 8.48
CA VAL A 194 -10.48 -9.87 8.76
C VAL A 194 -11.73 -10.59 8.26
N PHE A 195 -12.91 -10.03 8.50
CA PHE A 195 -14.16 -10.56 7.96
C PHE A 195 -14.13 -10.65 6.43
N LEU A 196 -13.73 -9.58 5.74
CA LEU A 196 -13.57 -9.61 4.28
C LEU A 196 -12.51 -10.62 3.84
N LEU A 197 -11.41 -10.76 4.58
CA LEU A 197 -10.35 -11.71 4.29
C LEU A 197 -10.91 -13.14 4.28
N PHE A 198 -11.74 -13.50 5.26
CA PHE A 198 -12.41 -14.81 5.28
C PHE A 198 -13.27 -15.03 4.04
N LEU A 199 -14.02 -14.02 3.59
CA LEU A 199 -14.83 -14.13 2.38
C LEU A 199 -14.00 -14.32 1.10
N THR A 200 -12.70 -14.00 1.09
CA THR A 200 -11.84 -14.23 -0.10
C THR A 200 -11.52 -15.70 -0.36
N VAL A 201 -11.77 -16.61 0.59
CA VAL A 201 -11.43 -18.05 0.48
C VAL A 201 -9.96 -18.31 0.07
N SER A 202 -9.07 -17.34 0.28
CA SER A 202 -7.68 -17.42 -0.13
C SER A 202 -6.82 -18.10 0.94
N ARG A 203 -6.46 -19.36 0.72
CA ARG A 203 -5.54 -20.12 1.61
C ARG A 203 -4.21 -19.38 1.81
N GLY A 204 -3.67 -18.82 0.73
CA GLY A 204 -2.44 -18.03 0.77
C GLY A 204 -2.61 -16.76 1.62
N GLY A 205 -3.76 -16.08 1.50
CA GLY A 205 -4.13 -14.95 2.33
C GLY A 205 -4.20 -15.29 3.82
N TYR A 206 -4.77 -16.44 4.17
CA TYR A 206 -4.85 -16.90 5.56
C TYR A 206 -3.47 -17.17 6.15
N ILE A 207 -2.60 -17.87 5.42
CA ILE A 207 -1.23 -18.14 5.86
C ILE A 207 -0.48 -16.82 6.02
N ALA A 208 -0.55 -15.92 5.03
CA ALA A 208 0.07 -14.61 5.09
C ALA A 208 -0.44 -13.79 6.28
N PHE A 209 -1.74 -13.85 6.59
CA PHE A 209 -2.33 -13.22 7.75
C PHE A 209 -1.73 -13.74 9.06
N PHE A 210 -1.70 -15.06 9.26
CA PHE A 210 -1.10 -15.66 10.46
C PHE A 210 0.37 -15.27 10.62
N VAL A 211 1.17 -15.39 9.55
CA VAL A 211 2.58 -15.00 9.56
C VAL A 211 2.72 -13.51 9.89
N SER A 212 1.90 -12.66 9.28
CA SER A 212 1.94 -11.21 9.52
C SER A 212 1.61 -10.84 10.96
N ILE A 213 0.64 -11.51 11.60
CA ILE A 213 0.33 -11.30 13.02
C ILE A 213 1.52 -11.70 13.89
N VAL A 214 2.13 -12.87 13.63
CA VAL A 214 3.30 -13.32 14.39
C VAL A 214 4.43 -12.31 14.28
N VAL A 215 4.75 -11.87 13.05
CA VAL A 215 5.78 -10.85 12.81
C VAL A 215 5.43 -9.53 13.49
N PHE A 216 4.17 -9.10 13.43
CA PHE A 216 3.70 -7.88 14.08
C PHE A 216 3.88 -7.93 15.59
N LEU A 217 3.51 -9.04 16.23
CA LEU A 217 3.67 -9.24 17.67
C LEU A 217 5.15 -9.28 18.07
N LEU A 218 6.02 -9.90 17.25
CA LEU A 218 7.46 -9.94 17.49
C LEU A 218 8.13 -8.57 17.32
N ALA A 219 7.68 -7.77 16.36
CA ALA A 219 8.19 -6.42 16.11
C ALA A 219 7.66 -5.39 17.13
N MET A 220 6.61 -5.74 17.89
CA MET A 220 5.96 -4.84 18.83
C MET A 220 6.85 -4.55 20.06
N PRO A 221 6.90 -3.29 20.54
CA PRO A 221 7.56 -2.98 21.81
C PRO A 221 6.95 -3.79 22.97
N LYS A 222 7.81 -4.39 23.81
CA LYS A 222 7.39 -5.25 24.94
C LYS A 222 6.34 -4.61 25.86
N ASN A 223 6.37 -3.29 26.03
CA ASN A 223 5.39 -2.55 26.84
C ASN A 223 3.99 -2.57 26.24
N ASN A 224 3.87 -2.50 24.92
CA ASN A 224 2.57 -2.53 24.25
C ASN A 224 2.02 -3.96 24.19
N PHE A 225 2.90 -4.97 24.03
CA PHE A 225 2.51 -6.38 24.10
C PHE A 225 1.89 -6.74 25.47
N LYS A 226 2.51 -6.29 26.58
CA LYS A 226 1.96 -6.47 27.94
C LYS A 226 0.59 -5.80 28.10
N LYS A 227 0.35 -4.65 27.47
CA LYS A 227 -0.96 -3.96 27.52
C LYS A 227 -2.05 -4.76 26.81
N ILE A 228 -1.74 -5.34 25.64
CA ILE A 228 -2.68 -6.21 24.92
C ILE A 228 -3.02 -7.44 25.76
N LEU A 229 -2.01 -8.13 26.30
CA LEU A 229 -2.20 -9.31 27.15
C LEU A 229 -3.10 -9.03 28.36
N LYS A 230 -2.89 -7.89 29.03
CA LYS A 230 -3.74 -7.45 30.15
C LYS A 230 -5.16 -7.08 29.73
N GLY A 231 -5.38 -6.64 28.50
CA GLY A 231 -6.71 -6.34 27.96
C GLY A 231 -7.47 -7.57 27.44
N CYS A 232 -6.74 -8.59 26.98
CA CYS A 232 -7.32 -9.85 26.50
C CYS A 232 -7.63 -10.85 27.62
N ILE A 233 -6.95 -10.76 28.75
CA ILE A 233 -7.35 -11.46 29.98
C ILE A 233 -8.45 -10.59 30.59
N PRO A 234 -9.74 -10.95 30.49
CA PRO A 234 -10.74 -10.27 31.29
C PRO A 234 -10.28 -10.41 32.73
N VAL A 235 -10.07 -9.26 33.39
CA VAL A 235 -9.92 -9.23 34.83
C VAL A 235 -11.16 -9.94 35.36
N ILE A 236 -10.96 -11.17 35.84
CA ILE A 236 -11.87 -11.82 36.77
C ILE A 236 -11.81 -10.89 37.99
N GLY A 237 -12.72 -9.93 38.01
CA GLY A 237 -12.98 -9.02 39.11
C GLY A 237 -14.38 -9.30 39.60
#